data_AF-A0A1H9VMW0-F1
#
_entry.id   AF-A0A1H9VMW0-F1
#
_cell.length_a   1.000
_cell.length_b   1.000
_cell.length_c   1.000
_cell.angle_alpha   90.00
_cell.angle_beta   90.00
_cell.angle_gamma   90.00
#
_symmetry.space_group_name_H-M   'P 1'
#
loop_
_entity.id
_entity.type
_entity.pdbx_description
1 polymer ?
#
loop_
_entity_poly.entity_id
_entity_poly.type
_entity_poly.pdbx_seq_one_letter_code
_entity_poly.pdbx_strand_id
1 'polypeptide(L)' 'MSKIWSFVNDLKVKKNHKITMFIWLTTILYGLTGGLIWLLIGRIFLPGTEWLICFMGYPAIFIGFFGGILYLYNHEFA' A
#
# COMPACT_ATOMS: atom_id res chain seq x y z
N MET A 1 4.51 7.82 0.82
CA MET A 1 4.28 7.31 2.19
C MET A 1 4.22 8.42 3.24
N SER A 2 5.12 9.41 3.24
CA SER A 2 5.11 10.53 4.21
C SER A 2 3.77 11.28 4.37
N LYS A 3 3.08 11.61 3.26
CA LYS A 3 1.74 12.25 3.34
C LYS A 3 0.69 11.36 4.03
N ILE A 4 0.71 10.05 3.75
CA ILE A 4 -0.20 9.07 4.36
C ILE A 4 0.08 8.97 5.86
N TRP A 5 1.37 8.95 6.23
CA TRP A 5 1.78 8.93 7.63
C TRP A 5 1.37 10.21 8.36
N SER A 6 1.59 11.39 7.77
CA SER A 6 1.17 12.67 8.34
C SER A 6 -0.34 12.72 8.57
N PHE A 7 -1.14 12.25 7.61
CA PHE A 7 -2.59 12.16 7.75
C PHE A 7 -3.01 11.22 8.89
N VAL A 8 -2.44 10.02 8.97
CA VAL A 8 -2.75 9.06 10.04
C VAL A 8 -2.25 9.55 11.39
N ASN A 9 -1.14 10.28 11.43
CA ASN A 9 -0.56 10.79 12.66
C ASN A 9 -1.35 11.97 13.25
N ASP A 10 -2.04 12.75 12.42
CA ASP A 10 -2.92 13.84 12.86
C ASP A 10 -4.17 13.33 13.61
N LEU A 11 -4.60 12.09 13.33
CA LEU A 11 -5.75 11.49 13.98
C LEU A 11 -5.50 11.27 15.50
N LYS A 12 -6.51 11.56 16.33
CA LYS A 12 -6.46 11.34 17.80
C LYS A 12 -6.75 9.88 18.19
N VAL A 13 -5.95 8.95 17.67
CA VAL A 13 -6.03 7.50 17.96
C VAL A 13 -4.78 7.00 18.68
N LYS A 14 -4.91 5.86 19.36
CA LYS A 14 -3.77 5.18 20.03
C LYS A 14 -2.68 4.85 19.00
N LYS A 15 -1.41 4.94 19.42
CA LYS A 15 -0.22 4.69 18.58
C LYS A 15 -0.32 3.36 17.80
N ASN A 16 -0.69 2.27 18.47
CA ASN A 16 -0.82 0.96 17.82
C ASN A 16 -1.88 0.97 16.70
N HIS A 17 -3.00 1.69 16.89
CA HIS A 17 -4.03 1.81 15.87
C HIS A 17 -3.55 2.67 14.69
N LYS A 18 -2.75 3.71 14.93
CA LYS A 18 -2.12 4.50 13.86
C LYS A 18 -1.20 3.66 12.99
N ILE A 19 -0.35 2.85 13.60
CA ILE A 19 0.56 1.93 12.88
C ILE A 19 -0.24 0.98 11.98
N THR A 20 -1.26 0.31 12.56
CA THR A 20 -2.13 -0.59 11.80
C THR A 20 -2.83 0.14 10.66
N MET A 21 -3.43 1.31 10.91
CA MET A 21 -4.12 2.10 9.89
C MET A 21 -3.19 2.52 8.75
N PHE A 22 -1.97 2.95 9.08
CA PHE A 22 -0.98 3.34 8.08
C PHE A 22 -0.64 2.18 7.15
N ILE A 23 -0.32 1.00 7.71
CA ILE A 23 0.04 -0.19 6.94
C ILE A 23 -1.13 -0.64 6.05
N TRP A 24 -2.37 -0.62 6.55
CA TRP A 24 -3.54 -0.97 5.74
C TRP A 24 -3.78 0.04 4.62
N LEU A 25 -3.68 1.34 4.89
CA LEU A 25 -3.84 2.38 3.88
C LEU A 25 -2.78 2.29 2.79
N THR A 26 -1.51 2.07 3.14
CA THR A 26 -0.45 1.89 2.14
C THR A 26 -0.67 0.62 1.32
N THR A 27 -1.02 -0.50 1.97
CA THR A 27 -1.32 -1.78 1.30
C THR A 27 -2.45 -1.65 0.28
N ILE A 28 -3.57 -1.04 0.66
CA ILE A 28 -4.73 -0.84 -0.22
C ILE A 28 -4.38 0.12 -1.36
N LEU A 29 -3.73 1.24 -1.07
CA LEU A 29 -3.37 2.22 -2.11
C LEU A 29 -2.46 1.61 -3.18
N TYR A 30 -1.41 0.89 -2.77
CA TYR A 30 -0.51 0.25 -3.73
C TYR A 30 -1.20 -0.89 -4.49
N GLY A 31 -2.08 -1.67 -3.83
CA GLY A 31 -2.90 -2.66 -4.51
C GLY A 31 -3.84 -2.06 -5.56
N LEU A 32 -4.50 -0.94 -5.25
CA LEU A 32 -5.35 -0.21 -6.19
C LEU A 32 -4.54 0.35 -7.37
N THR A 33 -3.34 0.89 -7.12
CA THR A 33 -2.48 1.36 -8.21
C THR A 33 -2.10 0.23 -9.16
N GLY A 34 -1.83 -0.96 -8.62
CA GLY A 34 -1.58 -2.16 -9.40
C GLY A 34 -2.77 -2.55 -10.28
N GLY A 35 -3.97 -2.55 -9.71
CA GLY A 35 -5.21 -2.81 -10.46
C GLY A 35 -5.48 -1.77 -11.56
N LEU A 36 -5.22 -0.49 -11.28
CA LEU A 36 -5.35 0.59 -12.27
C LEU A 36 -4.37 0.40 -13.44
N ILE A 37 -3.11 0.04 -13.16
CA ILE A 37 -2.12 -0.25 -14.20
C ILE A 37 -2.57 -1.43 -15.06
N TRP A 38 -3.12 -2.48 -14.45
CA TRP A 38 -3.66 -3.61 -15.19
C TRP A 38 -4.87 -3.21 -16.06
N LEU A 39 -5.78 -2.35 -15.57
CA LEU A 39 -6.91 -1.88 -16.38
C LEU A 39 -6.46 -1.05 -17.59
N LEU A 40 -5.40 -0.24 -17.44
CA LEU A 40 -4.90 0.62 -18.51
C LEU A 40 -4.11 -0.12 -19.58
N ILE A 41 -3.24 -1.04 -19.18
CA ILE A 41 -2.26 -1.69 -20.07
C ILE A 41 -2.37 -3.21 -20.00
N GLY A 42 -2.54 -3.76 -18.80
CA GLY A 42 -2.63 -5.21 -18.57
C GLY A 42 -3.75 -5.89 -19.34
N ARG A 43 -4.92 -5.27 -19.48
CA ARG A 43 -6.05 -5.86 -20.23
C ARG A 43 -5.74 -6.12 -21.71
N ILE A 44 -4.79 -5.40 -22.29
CA ILE A 44 -4.42 -5.51 -23.71
C ILE A 44 -3.38 -6.62 -23.92
N PHE A 45 -2.37 -6.70 -23.05
CA PHE A 45 -1.24 -7.62 -23.20
C PHE A 45 -1.37 -8.90 -22.35
N LEU A 46 -2.09 -8.83 -21.23
CA LEU A 46 -2.21 -9.84 -20.17
C LEU A 46 -3.67 -9.90 -19.65
N PRO A 47 -4.64 -10.26 -20.50
CA PRO A 47 -6.08 -10.15 -20.21
C PRO A 47 -6.59 -11.14 -19.14
N GLY A 48 -5.81 -12.16 -18.81
CA GLY A 48 -6.18 -13.15 -17.79
C GLY A 48 -6.40 -12.51 -16.42
N THR A 49 -7.42 -12.98 -15.70
CA THR A 49 -7.74 -12.48 -14.36
C THR A 49 -6.66 -12.81 -13.34
N GLU A 50 -5.87 -13.86 -13.58
CA GLU A 50 -4.67 -14.19 -12.83
C GLU A 50 -3.64 -13.05 -12.85
N TRP A 51 -3.53 -12.34 -13.98
CA TRP A 51 -2.63 -11.19 -14.10
C TRP A 51 -3.14 -10.00 -13.31
N LEU A 52 -4.45 -9.76 -13.27
CA LEU A 52 -5.01 -8.72 -12.40
C LEU A 52 -4.61 -8.95 -10.94
N ILE A 53 -4.72 -10.20 -10.46
CA ILE A 53 -4.36 -10.56 -9.09
C ILE A 53 -2.87 -10.34 -8.85
N CYS A 54 -1.99 -10.70 -9.79
CA CYS A 54 -0.56 -10.42 -9.70
C CYS A 54 -0.30 -8.90 -9.62
N PHE A 55 -0.86 -8.13 -10.54
CA PHE A 55 -0.65 -6.69 -10.61
C PHE A 55 -1.14 -5.97 -9.34
N MET A 56 -2.21 -6.44 -8.70
CA MET A 56 -2.68 -5.90 -7.41
C MET A 56 -1.85 -6.42 -6.23
N GLY A 57 -1.57 -7.72 -6.20
CA GLY A 57 -1.00 -8.41 -5.05
C GLY A 57 0.46 -8.06 -4.79
N TYR A 58 1.31 -8.05 -5.84
CA TYR A 58 2.74 -7.77 -5.67
C TYR A 58 2.98 -6.36 -5.10
N PRO A 59 2.41 -5.28 -5.65
CA PRO A 59 2.57 -3.95 -5.08
C PRO A 59 1.95 -3.81 -3.68
N ALA A 60 0.78 -4.41 -3.44
CA ALA A 60 0.13 -4.36 -2.13
C ALA A 60 1.03 -4.95 -1.02
N ILE A 61 1.60 -6.12 -1.26
CA ILE A 61 2.43 -6.81 -0.25
C ILE A 61 3.83 -6.21 -0.16
N PHE A 62 4.56 -6.12 -1.27
CA PHE A 62 5.97 -5.72 -1.21
C PHE A 62 6.15 -4.22 -0.94
N ILE A 63 5.41 -3.38 -1.66
CA ILE A 63 5.54 -1.93 -1.52
C ILE A 63 4.63 -1.42 -0.40
N GLY A 64 3.38 -1.86 -0.37
CA GLY A 64 2.39 -1.38 0.59
C GLY A 64 2.61 -1.88 2.02
N PHE A 65 2.66 -3.20 2.21
CA PHE A 65 2.78 -3.82 3.53
C PHE A 65 4.22 -3.76 4.05
N PHE A 66 5.16 -4.44 3.38
CA PHE A 66 6.57 -4.46 3.80
C PHE A 66 7.22 -3.08 3.72
N GLY A 67 6.99 -2.33 2.64
CA GLY A 67 7.47 -0.96 2.53
C GLY A 67 6.87 -0.03 3.58
N GLY A 68 5.61 -0.22 3.96
CA GLY A 68 4.97 0.49 5.08
C GLY A 68 5.63 0.20 6.43
N ILE A 69 5.90 -1.08 6.72
CA ILE A 69 6.62 -1.49 7.94
C ILE A 69 8.03 -0.89 7.98
N LEU A 70 8.79 -1.01 6.88
CA LEU A 70 10.14 -0.43 6.77
C LEU A 70 10.13 1.09 6.94
N TYR A 71 9.13 1.76 6.37
CA TYR A 71 8.96 3.20 6.53
C TYR A 71 8.76 3.59 7.99
N LEU A 72 7.89 2.87 8.71
CA LEU A 72 7.65 3.08 10.14
C LEU A 72 8.89 2.76 10.96
N TYR A 73 9.60 1.67 10.69
CA TYR A 73 10.84 1.33 11.38
C TYR A 73 11.88 2.46 11.26
N ASN A 74 12.02 3.05 10.06
CA ASN A 74 12.94 4.17 9.85
C ASN A 74 12.45 5.50 10.45
N HIS A 75 11.18 5.63 10.86
CA HIS A 75 10.60 6.86 11.41
C HIS A 75 10.15 6.76 12.88
N GLU A 76 10.04 5.56 13.45
CA GLU A 76 9.76 5.31 14.88
C GLU A 76 11.04 5.11 15.70
N PHE A 77 12.21 5.04 15.06
CA PHE A 77 13.54 4.94 15.68
C PHE A 77 14.51 6.09 15.28
N ALA A 78 13.98 7.25 14.90
CA ALA A 78 14.76 8.47 14.71
C ALA A 78 14.23 9.60 15.60
#